data_AF-A0AAN4PSP8-F1
#
_entry.id   AF-A0AAN4PSP8-F1
#
_cell.length_a   1.000
_cell.length_b   1.000
_cell.length_c   1.000
_cell.angle_alpha   90.00
_cell.angle_beta   90.00
_cell.angle_gamma   90.00
#
_symmetry.space_group_name_H-M   'P 1'
#
loop_
_entity.id
_entity.type
_entity.pdbx_description
1 polymer ?
#
loop_
_entity_poly.entity_id
_entity_poly.type
_entity_poly.pdbx_seq_one_letter_code
_entity_poly.pdbx_strand_id
1 'polypeptide(L)'
;MRSFYLAVLGLMATSTLAAPRVAAQEGISAIEAMGKLKSVPHGYVHLANDGVARAYDENESVIDYVPLTNDQLKQLLANLPEPWKKEADHLHAIFDDVDGRQVTDEKQLLDPPAELRNPMPRQAPQSKRTAEPLQQSDYFCKGRPCRSDEACKFQGCAYCARLDAVLPGGTGVCV
;
A
#
# COMPACT_ATOMS: atom_id res chain seq x y z
N MET A 1 54.68 -26.64 -26.03
CA MET A 1 53.66 -25.59 -25.81
C MET A 1 52.79 -26.03 -24.64
N ARG A 2 52.96 -25.44 -23.44
CA ARG A 2 52.14 -25.74 -22.26
C ARG A 2 51.13 -24.61 -22.08
N SER A 3 49.85 -24.97 -22.18
CA SER A 3 48.71 -24.05 -22.13
C SER A 3 48.37 -23.76 -20.67
N PHE A 4 48.39 -22.49 -20.28
CA PHE A 4 47.91 -22.02 -18.98
C PHE A 4 46.47 -21.53 -19.14
N TYR A 5 45.50 -22.30 -18.63
CA TYR A 5 44.13 -21.80 -18.45
C TYR A 5 44.00 -21.29 -17.01
N LEU A 6 44.07 -19.97 -16.84
CA LEU A 6 43.68 -19.29 -15.61
C LEU A 6 42.15 -19.18 -15.60
N ALA A 7 41.48 -20.00 -14.80
CA ALA A 7 40.07 -19.84 -14.52
C ALA A 7 39.89 -18.76 -13.44
N VAL A 8 39.48 -17.56 -13.85
CA VAL A 8 39.08 -16.49 -12.92
C VAL A 8 37.61 -16.74 -12.54
N LEU A 9 37.40 -17.27 -11.35
CA LEU A 9 36.07 -17.39 -10.72
C LEU A 9 35.63 -15.99 -10.25
N GLY A 10 34.81 -15.32 -11.05
CA GLY A 10 34.14 -14.08 -10.67
C GLY A 10 33.02 -14.35 -9.65
N LEU A 11 33.19 -13.85 -8.43
CA LEU A 11 32.12 -13.80 -7.42
C LEU A 11 31.07 -12.77 -7.85
N MET A 12 29.94 -13.25 -8.40
CA MET A 12 28.75 -12.43 -8.56
C MET A 12 28.10 -12.26 -7.19
N ALA A 13 28.30 -11.10 -6.55
CA ALA A 13 27.54 -10.72 -5.37
C ALA A 13 26.09 -10.44 -5.82
N THR A 14 25.17 -11.36 -5.53
CA THR A 14 23.74 -11.11 -5.70
C THR A 14 23.29 -10.19 -4.58
N SER A 15 23.17 -8.90 -4.87
CA SER A 15 22.58 -7.92 -3.97
C SER A 15 21.09 -8.23 -3.81
N THR A 16 20.72 -9.01 -2.80
CA THR A 16 19.32 -9.13 -2.37
C THR A 16 18.89 -7.77 -1.82
N LEU A 17 18.03 -7.08 -2.57
CA LEU A 17 17.26 -5.93 -2.07
C LEU A 17 16.26 -6.46 -1.04
N ALA A 18 16.72 -6.68 0.20
CA ALA A 18 15.81 -6.82 1.32
C ALA A 18 15.14 -5.45 1.53
N ALA A 19 13.82 -5.37 1.35
CA ALA A 19 13.07 -4.21 1.77
C ALA A 19 13.31 -4.00 3.28
N PRO A 20 13.66 -2.78 3.73
CA PRO A 20 13.93 -2.54 5.14
C PRO A 20 12.69 -2.89 5.96
N ARG A 21 12.89 -3.62 7.07
CA ARG A 21 11.84 -3.87 8.07
C ARG A 21 11.46 -2.54 8.71
N VAL A 22 10.37 -1.92 8.24
CA VAL A 22 9.76 -0.79 8.96
C VAL A 22 8.88 -1.39 10.05
N ALA A 23 9.45 -1.62 11.23
CA ALA A 23 8.64 -1.80 12.43
C ALA A 23 7.74 -0.57 12.58
N ALA A 24 6.45 -0.77 12.88
CA ALA A 24 5.52 0.33 13.14
C ALA A 24 6.18 1.30 14.14
N GLN A 25 6.33 2.56 13.75
CA GLN A 25 6.76 3.60 14.68
C GLN A 25 5.63 3.81 15.68
N GLU A 26 5.86 3.53 16.96
CA GLU A 26 4.90 3.87 18.00
C GLU A 26 4.73 5.41 18.05
N GLY A 27 3.50 5.88 18.25
CA GLY A 27 3.19 7.31 18.38
C GLY A 27 2.69 8.02 17.11
N ILE A 28 2.48 7.31 16.00
CA ILE A 28 1.85 7.86 14.78
C ILE A 28 0.57 7.11 14.42
N SER A 29 -0.35 7.79 13.72
CA SER A 29 -1.61 7.19 13.26
C SER A 29 -1.39 6.15 12.14
N ALA A 30 -2.35 5.25 11.92
CA ALA A 30 -2.33 4.31 10.79
C ALA A 30 -2.19 5.02 9.44
N ILE A 31 -2.92 6.13 9.25
CA ILE A 31 -2.86 6.94 8.01
C ILE A 31 -1.46 7.51 7.79
N GLU A 32 -0.81 8.00 8.84
CA GLU A 32 0.56 8.52 8.77
C GLU A 32 1.58 7.40 8.51
N ALA A 33 1.42 6.25 9.18
CA ALA A 33 2.29 5.09 8.98
C ALA A 33 2.23 4.60 7.53
N MET A 34 1.02 4.47 6.96
CA MET A 34 0.82 4.12 5.55
C MET A 34 1.39 5.18 4.60
N GLY A 35 1.27 6.47 4.95
CA GLY A 35 1.83 7.56 4.14
C GLY A 35 3.36 7.62 4.09
N LYS A 36 4.05 6.87 4.96
CA LYS A 36 5.51 6.72 4.94
C LYS A 36 6.00 5.60 4.03
N LEU A 37 5.10 4.73 3.54
CA LEU A 37 5.45 3.67 2.61
C LEU A 37 5.97 4.24 1.28
N LYS A 38 6.83 3.49 0.60
CA LYS A 38 7.23 3.81 -0.78
C LYS A 38 6.00 3.95 -1.66
N SER A 39 6.06 4.94 -2.53
CA SER A 39 5.01 5.21 -3.51
C SER A 39 5.63 5.41 -4.88
N VAL A 40 5.04 4.73 -5.87
CA VAL A 40 5.49 4.71 -7.27
C VAL A 40 4.34 5.13 -8.19
N PRO A 41 4.62 5.60 -9.42
CA PRO A 41 3.58 5.75 -10.44
C PRO A 41 2.80 4.45 -10.60
N HIS A 42 1.49 4.54 -10.79
CA HIS A 42 0.57 3.40 -10.89
C HIS A 42 0.53 2.44 -9.68
N GLY A 43 1.25 2.72 -8.59
CA GLY A 43 1.18 1.97 -7.34
C GLY A 43 0.01 2.37 -6.44
N TYR A 44 -0.22 1.61 -5.37
CA TYR A 44 -1.25 1.87 -4.36
C TYR A 44 -0.88 1.24 -3.02
N VAL A 45 -1.56 1.64 -1.94
CA VAL A 45 -1.44 1.03 -0.61
C VAL A 45 -2.70 0.22 -0.28
N HIS A 46 -2.53 -0.99 0.23
CA HIS A 46 -3.61 -1.83 0.72
C HIS A 46 -3.35 -2.31 2.15
N LEU A 47 -4.28 -2.01 3.05
CA LEU A 47 -4.35 -2.57 4.40
C LEU A 47 -5.24 -3.82 4.36
N ALA A 48 -4.61 -4.99 4.46
CA ALA A 48 -5.30 -6.28 4.45
C ALA A 48 -5.79 -6.66 5.86
N ASN A 49 -6.69 -7.65 5.94
CA ASN A 49 -7.29 -8.12 7.19
C ASN A 49 -6.28 -8.73 8.19
N ASP A 50 -5.04 -8.99 7.78
CA ASP A 50 -3.94 -9.39 8.67
C ASP A 50 -3.30 -8.21 9.41
N GLY A 51 -3.83 -6.99 9.25
CA GLY A 51 -3.35 -5.78 9.92
C GLY A 51 -2.07 -5.20 9.31
N VAL A 52 -1.63 -5.71 8.15
CA VAL A 52 -0.43 -5.23 7.47
C VAL A 52 -0.83 -4.36 6.28
N ALA A 53 -0.36 -3.12 6.27
CA ALA A 53 -0.44 -2.26 5.10
C ALA A 53 0.74 -2.53 4.16
N ARG A 54 0.46 -2.75 2.89
CA ARG A 54 1.46 -3.07 1.85
C ARG A 54 1.33 -2.07 0.71
N ALA A 55 2.45 -1.56 0.24
CA ALA A 55 2.53 -0.78 -0.99
C ALA A 55 2.82 -1.72 -2.16
N TYR A 56 2.03 -1.59 -3.22
CA TYR A 56 2.11 -2.39 -4.43
C TYR A 56 2.54 -1.53 -5.63
N ASP A 57 3.32 -2.12 -6.53
CA ASP A 57 3.61 -1.53 -7.84
C ASP A 57 2.58 -1.95 -8.91
N GLU A 58 2.79 -1.49 -10.16
CA GLU A 58 1.94 -1.81 -11.30
C GLU A 58 1.86 -3.31 -11.66
N ASN A 59 2.84 -4.10 -11.18
CA ASN A 59 2.90 -5.54 -11.40
C ASN A 59 2.26 -6.33 -10.24
N GLU A 60 1.59 -5.64 -9.32
CA GLU A 60 1.02 -6.22 -8.09
C GLU A 60 2.09 -6.84 -7.17
N SER A 61 3.33 -6.35 -7.25
CA SER A 61 4.43 -6.77 -6.36
C SER A 61 4.50 -5.85 -5.14
N VAL A 62 4.69 -6.42 -3.95
CA VAL A 62 4.89 -5.64 -2.71
C VAL A 62 6.28 -4.98 -2.75
N ILE A 63 6.32 -3.65 -2.68
CA ILE A 63 7.55 -2.86 -2.71
C ILE A 63 7.94 -2.26 -1.34
N ASP A 64 6.98 -2.22 -0.43
CA ASP A 64 7.13 -1.78 0.96
C ASP A 64 5.96 -2.28 1.81
N TYR A 65 6.15 -2.36 3.13
CA TYR A 65 5.07 -2.75 4.06
C TYR A 65 5.26 -2.16 5.45
N VAL A 66 4.16 -2.03 6.18
CA VAL A 66 4.15 -1.68 7.60
C VAL A 66 3.10 -2.50 8.34
N PRO A 67 3.50 -3.34 9.32
CA PRO A 67 2.56 -4.02 10.20
C PRO A 67 2.00 -3.00 11.20
N LEU A 68 0.68 -2.78 11.22
CA LEU A 68 0.04 -1.81 12.11
C LEU A 68 -0.30 -2.45 13.46
N THR A 69 -0.20 -1.68 14.55
CA THR A 69 -0.62 -2.14 15.87
C THR A 69 -2.14 -2.15 15.98
N ASN A 70 -2.66 -2.95 16.93
CA ASN A 70 -4.09 -2.94 17.23
C ASN A 70 -4.61 -1.54 17.63
N ASP A 71 -3.81 -0.76 18.36
CA ASP A 71 -4.17 0.62 18.72
C ASP A 71 -4.25 1.54 17.50
N GLN A 72 -3.35 1.40 16.53
CA GLN A 72 -3.39 2.15 15.28
C GLN A 72 -4.64 1.80 14.46
N LEU A 73 -5.01 0.52 14.41
CA LEU A 73 -6.24 0.06 13.75
C LEU A 73 -7.49 0.60 14.47
N LYS A 74 -7.55 0.55 15.80
CA LYS A 74 -8.64 1.14 16.59
C LYS A 74 -8.77 2.65 16.35
N GLN A 75 -7.66 3.37 16.30
CA GLN A 75 -7.66 4.81 15.99
C GLN A 75 -8.15 5.10 14.56
N LEU A 76 -7.79 4.25 13.58
CA LEU A 76 -8.28 4.34 12.21
C LEU A 76 -9.80 4.15 12.16
N LEU A 77 -10.31 3.09 12.80
CA LEU A 77 -11.73 2.77 12.85
C LEU A 77 -12.56 3.87 13.54
N ALA A 78 -12.03 4.44 14.63
CA ALA A 78 -12.69 5.55 15.33
C ALA A 78 -12.76 6.84 14.49
N ASN A 79 -11.88 7.00 13.48
CA ASN A 79 -11.76 8.21 12.67
C ASN A 79 -11.79 7.91 11.16
N LEU A 80 -12.64 6.97 10.74
CA LEU A 80 -12.75 6.58 9.33
C LEU A 80 -13.05 7.79 8.43
N PRO A 81 -12.27 8.01 7.36
CA PRO A 81 -12.65 8.90 6.27
C PRO A 81 -14.07 8.64 5.75
N GLU A 82 -14.79 9.71 5.39
CA GLU A 82 -16.19 9.66 4.92
C GLU A 82 -16.51 8.53 3.94
N PRO A 83 -15.69 8.24 2.90
CA PRO A 83 -16.02 7.18 1.95
C PRO A 83 -16.07 5.78 2.56
N TRP A 84 -15.34 5.52 3.65
CA TRP A 84 -15.31 4.21 4.32
C TRP A 84 -16.31 4.10 5.47
N LYS A 85 -16.94 5.19 5.91
CA LYS A 85 -17.93 5.16 6.99
C LYS A 85 -19.13 4.26 6.71
N LYS A 86 -19.52 4.10 5.43
CA LYS A 86 -20.61 3.21 5.03
C LYS A 86 -20.32 1.73 5.29
N GLU A 87 -19.04 1.42 5.46
CA GLU A 87 -18.54 0.06 5.60
C GLU A 87 -17.93 -0.15 7.00
N ALA A 88 -18.22 0.78 7.92
CA ALA A 88 -17.64 0.80 9.26
C ALA A 88 -17.90 -0.53 9.99
N ASP A 89 -19.12 -1.07 9.95
CA ASP A 89 -19.45 -2.33 10.62
C ASP A 89 -18.58 -3.50 10.13
N HIS A 90 -18.36 -3.59 8.81
CA HIS A 90 -17.51 -4.62 8.20
C HIS A 90 -16.05 -4.43 8.57
N LEU A 91 -15.53 -3.21 8.47
CA LEU A 91 -14.16 -2.87 8.85
C LEU A 91 -13.90 -3.12 10.33
N HIS A 92 -14.85 -2.79 11.20
CA HIS A 92 -14.80 -3.11 12.62
C HIS A 92 -14.73 -4.62 12.85
N ALA A 93 -15.57 -5.41 12.18
CA ALA A 93 -15.58 -6.86 12.33
C ALA A 93 -14.27 -7.52 11.86
N ILE A 94 -13.66 -7.00 10.79
CA ILE A 94 -12.40 -7.54 10.25
C ILE A 94 -11.20 -7.20 11.12
N PHE A 95 -11.12 -5.97 11.61
CA PHE A 95 -9.95 -5.48 12.32
C PHE A 95 -10.06 -5.60 13.85
N ASP A 96 -11.16 -6.19 14.36
CA ASP A 96 -11.30 -6.45 15.79
C ASP A 96 -10.20 -7.40 16.27
N ASP A 97 -9.51 -7.01 17.35
CA ASP A 97 -8.38 -7.73 17.95
C ASP A 97 -7.20 -8.10 17.01
N VAL A 98 -7.14 -7.51 15.81
CA VAL A 98 -6.02 -7.72 14.88
C VAL A 98 -4.79 -6.90 15.31
N ASP A 99 -3.61 -7.51 15.30
CA ASP A 99 -2.32 -6.80 15.42
C ASP A 99 -1.37 -7.30 14.33
N GLY A 100 -1.08 -6.44 13.35
CA GLY A 100 -0.24 -6.78 12.21
C GLY A 100 1.18 -7.19 12.62
N ARG A 101 1.67 -6.78 13.79
CA ARG A 101 3.00 -7.18 14.29
C ARG A 101 3.08 -8.69 14.59
N GLN A 102 1.95 -9.38 14.69
CA GLN A 102 1.91 -10.84 14.80
C GLN A 102 2.27 -11.53 13.48
N VAL A 103 2.21 -10.83 12.34
CA VAL A 103 2.68 -11.32 11.04
C VAL A 103 4.21 -11.20 10.99
N THR A 104 4.88 -12.29 11.33
CA THR A 104 6.35 -12.36 11.42
C THR A 104 7.01 -13.09 10.26
N ASP A 105 6.25 -13.84 9.48
CA ASP A 105 6.77 -14.51 8.28
C ASP A 105 7.05 -13.48 7.19
N GLU A 106 8.33 -13.28 6.89
CA GLU A 106 8.80 -12.36 5.86
C GLU A 106 8.26 -12.71 4.47
N LYS A 107 8.02 -14.00 4.20
CA LYS A 107 7.39 -14.42 2.96
C LYS A 107 5.96 -13.91 2.88
N GLN A 108 5.16 -14.01 3.94
CA GLN A 108 3.80 -13.46 3.97
C GLN A 108 3.78 -11.92 3.87
N LEU A 109 4.80 -11.23 4.40
CA LEU A 109 4.90 -9.77 4.31
C LEU A 109 5.10 -9.31 2.85
N LEU A 110 5.96 -9.99 2.09
CA LEU A 110 6.34 -9.62 0.72
C LEU A 110 5.55 -10.34 -0.39
N ASP A 111 5.03 -11.52 -0.11
CA ASP A 111 4.26 -12.38 -1.03
C ASP A 111 3.01 -12.91 -0.31
N PRO A 112 2.06 -12.03 0.06
CA PRO A 112 0.88 -12.43 0.81
C PRO A 112 0.02 -13.41 0.01
N PRO A 113 -0.67 -14.36 0.65
CA PRO A 113 -1.58 -15.26 -0.04
C PRO A 113 -2.73 -14.48 -0.72
N ALA A 114 -3.38 -15.10 -1.70
CA ALA A 114 -4.30 -14.42 -2.61
C ALA A 114 -5.47 -13.73 -1.90
N GLU A 115 -5.91 -14.30 -0.77
CA GLU A 115 -7.02 -13.80 0.04
C GLU A 115 -6.68 -12.47 0.74
N LEU A 116 -5.40 -12.15 0.90
CA LEU A 116 -4.92 -10.89 1.48
C LEU A 116 -4.60 -9.84 0.42
N ARG A 117 -4.80 -10.16 -0.86
CA ARG A 117 -4.57 -9.24 -1.97
C ARG A 117 -5.91 -8.60 -2.38
N ASN A 118 -5.83 -7.34 -2.81
CA ASN A 118 -6.96 -6.65 -3.45
C ASN A 118 -6.48 -6.03 -4.78
N PRO A 119 -6.23 -6.87 -5.79
CA PRO A 119 -5.55 -6.46 -7.01
C PRO A 119 -6.33 -5.37 -7.73
N MET A 120 -5.61 -4.44 -8.35
CA MET A 120 -6.24 -3.37 -9.10
C MET A 120 -6.94 -3.94 -10.35
N PRO A 121 -8.21 -3.55 -10.61
CA PRO A 121 -8.85 -3.94 -11.87
C PRO A 121 -8.07 -3.32 -13.03
N ARG A 122 -7.42 -4.16 -13.84
CA ARG A 122 -6.71 -3.72 -15.05
C ARG A 122 -7.75 -3.26 -16.08
N GLN A 123 -7.64 -2.01 -16.55
CA GLN A 123 -8.41 -1.50 -17.69
C GLN A 123 -7.49 -0.78 -18.67
N ALA A 124 -7.84 -0.91 -19.96
CA ALA A 124 -7.13 -0.32 -21.10
C ALA A 124 -6.92 1.19 -20.95
N PRO A 125 -5.91 1.79 -21.60
CA PRO A 125 -5.53 3.18 -21.41
C PRO A 125 -6.73 4.10 -21.58
N GLN A 126 -7.15 4.77 -20.50
CA GLN A 126 -8.15 5.82 -20.62
C GLN A 126 -7.51 7.02 -21.31
N SER A 127 -8.12 7.42 -22.43
CA SER A 127 -7.77 8.62 -23.18
C SER A 127 -7.69 9.83 -22.24
N LYS A 128 -6.59 10.57 -22.36
CA LYS A 128 -6.31 11.82 -21.63
C LYS A 128 -7.53 12.73 -21.69
N ARG A 129 -8.23 12.89 -20.57
CA ARG A 129 -9.14 14.02 -20.42
C ARG A 129 -8.33 15.23 -19.99
N THR A 130 -8.57 16.34 -20.68
CA THR A 130 -7.95 17.64 -20.49
C THR A 130 -8.12 18.13 -19.06
N ALA A 131 -7.02 18.60 -18.47
CA ALA A 131 -7.00 19.19 -17.15
C ALA A 131 -7.68 20.57 -17.19
N GLU A 132 -8.74 20.76 -16.38
CA GLU A 132 -9.20 22.08 -15.99
C GLU A 132 -8.39 22.55 -14.75
N PRO A 133 -8.01 23.83 -14.66
CA PRO A 133 -7.26 24.33 -13.51
C PRO A 133 -8.21 24.48 -12.32
N LEU A 134 -8.01 23.69 -11.27
CA LEU A 134 -8.81 23.78 -10.05
C LEU A 134 -8.17 24.75 -9.05
N GLN A 135 -9.01 25.69 -8.61
CA GLN A 135 -8.73 26.74 -7.64
C GLN A 135 -8.51 26.15 -6.24
N GLN A 136 -7.52 26.70 -5.54
CA GLN A 136 -6.89 26.11 -4.37
C GLN A 136 -7.58 26.50 -3.05
N SER A 137 -8.14 25.52 -2.32
CA SER A 137 -8.18 25.49 -0.84
C SER A 137 -8.50 24.08 -0.33
N ASP A 138 -7.86 23.70 0.79
CA ASP A 138 -8.05 22.52 1.65
C ASP A 138 -8.43 21.18 0.98
N TYR A 139 -7.40 20.39 0.64
CA TYR A 139 -7.42 18.95 0.31
C TYR A 139 -8.66 18.42 -0.46
N PHE A 140 -9.01 19.03 -1.60
CA PHE A 140 -10.07 18.55 -2.52
C PHE A 140 -9.94 17.05 -2.90
N CYS A 141 -8.73 16.50 -2.81
CA CYS A 141 -8.44 15.10 -3.09
C CYS A 141 -8.96 14.13 -2.03
N LYS A 142 -9.06 14.53 -0.75
CA LYS A 142 -9.31 13.59 0.34
C LYS A 142 -10.69 12.97 0.19
N GLY A 143 -10.75 11.65 0.22
CA GLY A 143 -12.01 10.93 0.06
C GLY A 143 -12.42 10.68 -1.39
N ARG A 144 -11.67 11.18 -2.39
CA ARG A 144 -11.96 10.89 -3.80
C ARG A 144 -11.58 9.45 -4.16
N PRO A 145 -12.37 8.77 -4.99
CA PRO A 145 -11.99 7.47 -5.50
C PRO A 145 -10.70 7.58 -6.32
N CYS A 146 -9.83 6.59 -6.15
CA CYS A 146 -8.55 6.53 -6.82
C CYS A 146 -8.23 5.11 -7.28
N ARG A 147 -7.27 5.03 -8.20
CA ARG A 147 -6.69 3.77 -8.65
C ARG A 147 -5.22 3.68 -8.31
N SER A 148 -4.49 4.80 -8.43
CA SER A 148 -3.06 4.89 -8.16
C SER A 148 -2.68 6.10 -7.31
N ASP A 149 -1.52 6.00 -6.68
CA ASP A 149 -0.90 7.08 -5.92
C ASP A 149 -0.70 8.34 -6.76
N GLU A 150 -0.28 8.20 -8.02
CA GLU A 150 -0.10 9.32 -8.94
C GLU A 150 -1.38 10.16 -9.08
N ALA A 151 -2.55 9.52 -9.18
CA ALA A 151 -3.82 10.22 -9.29
C ALA A 151 -4.15 11.05 -8.04
N CYS A 152 -3.77 10.56 -6.85
CA CYS A 152 -3.96 11.29 -5.60
C CYS A 152 -2.93 12.41 -5.44
N LYS A 153 -1.66 12.14 -5.77
CA LYS A 153 -0.58 13.13 -5.75
C LYS A 153 -0.85 14.30 -6.68
N PHE A 154 -1.37 14.05 -7.87
CA PHE A 154 -1.77 15.10 -8.80
C PHE A 154 -2.86 16.03 -8.21
N GLN A 155 -3.70 15.50 -7.31
CA GLN A 155 -4.75 16.27 -6.64
C GLN A 155 -4.32 16.82 -5.25
N GLY A 156 -3.08 16.57 -4.83
CA GLY A 156 -2.53 17.05 -3.55
C GLY A 156 -2.64 16.10 -2.35
N CYS A 157 -3.05 14.84 -2.56
CA CYS A 157 -3.07 13.80 -1.52
C CYS A 157 -1.83 12.92 -1.60
N ALA A 158 -1.52 12.19 -0.52
CA ALA A 158 -0.25 11.47 -0.41
C ALA A 158 -0.25 10.15 -1.21
N TYR A 159 -1.33 9.36 -1.11
CA TYR A 159 -1.40 8.03 -1.71
C TYR A 159 -2.84 7.57 -1.93
N CYS A 160 -3.00 6.48 -2.68
CA CYS A 160 -4.26 5.80 -2.92
C CYS A 160 -4.38 4.60 -1.98
N ALA A 161 -5.29 4.68 -1.00
CA ALA A 161 -5.46 3.69 0.03
C ALA A 161 -6.63 2.74 -0.25
N ARG A 162 -6.47 1.47 0.07
CA ARG A 162 -7.51 0.44 0.06
C ARG A 162 -7.56 -0.21 1.43
N LEU A 163 -8.75 -0.32 2.02
CA LEU A 163 -8.95 -1.10 3.24
C LEU A 163 -9.70 -2.36 2.86
N ASP A 164 -9.08 -3.52 3.08
CA ASP A 164 -9.62 -4.82 2.72
C ASP A 164 -10.17 -4.83 1.25
N ALA A 165 -11.20 -5.62 0.92
CA ALA A 165 -11.85 -5.70 -0.39
C ALA A 165 -13.16 -4.90 -0.46
N VAL A 166 -13.30 -3.88 0.40
CA VAL A 166 -14.60 -3.35 0.82
C VAL A 166 -15.30 -2.50 -0.25
N LEU A 167 -14.55 -1.81 -1.11
CA LEU A 167 -15.15 -0.97 -2.15
C LEU A 167 -15.39 -1.76 -3.44
N PRO A 168 -16.61 -1.70 -4.03
CA PRO A 168 -16.93 -2.44 -5.25
C PRO A 168 -15.98 -2.06 -6.39
N GLY A 169 -15.45 -3.09 -7.04
CA GLY A 169 -14.43 -2.94 -8.08
C GLY A 169 -13.04 -2.56 -7.54
N GLY A 170 -12.74 -2.82 -6.26
CA GLY A 170 -11.40 -2.62 -5.70
C GLY A 170 -10.90 -1.18 -5.84
N THR A 171 -11.81 -0.20 -5.77
CA THR A 171 -11.43 1.22 -5.93
C THR A 171 -10.84 1.72 -4.62
N GLY A 172 -9.70 2.41 -4.67
CA GLY A 172 -9.11 3.03 -3.49
C GLY A 172 -9.69 4.41 -3.18
N VAL A 173 -9.21 5.03 -2.11
CA VAL A 173 -9.55 6.39 -1.70
C VAL A 173 -8.28 7.20 -1.53
N CYS A 174 -8.27 8.43 -2.05
CA CYS A 174 -7.16 9.35 -1.82
C CYS A 174 -7.12 9.81 -0.37
N VAL A 175 -5.94 9.71 0.24
CA VAL A 175 -5.67 10.10 1.62
C VAL A 175 -4.49 11.06 1.70
#